data_AF-A0A9X1UL30-F1
#
_entry.id   AF-A0A9X1UL30-F1
#
_cell.length_a   1.000
_cell.length_b   1.000
_cell.length_c   1.000
_cell.angle_alpha   90.00
_cell.angle_beta   90.00
_cell.angle_gamma   90.00
#
_symmetry.space_group_name_H-M   'P 1'
#
loop_
_entity.id
_entity.type
_entity.pdbx_description
1 polymer ?
#
loop_
_entity_poly.entity_id
_entity_poly.type
_entity_poly.pdbx_seq_one_letter_code
_entity_poly.pdbx_strand_id
1 'polypeptide(L)'
;MFGLYPAGPDWVQHFNATCAARDIQQLLVKYAGFTAGLFHQPYGPSRGAVIAIRHGFVVMVHEDAAAELELVVAPDVEMTNLLWSHSNGYASQWSPRELKALTACDSWDQLLKLAGTRFRAACTALERAIDGTIVPAPEPADPVIAASFPDDDDVPWLPSDYLDDSPVGEGMPCDR
;
A
#
# COMPACT_ATOMS: atom_id res chain seq x y z
N MET A 1 -2.37 5.30 25.63
CA MET A 1 -0.88 5.21 25.64
C MET A 1 -0.37 4.03 24.83
N PHE A 2 0.31 4.31 23.73
CA PHE A 2 1.04 3.30 22.96
C PHE A 2 2.31 2.86 23.72
N GLY A 3 2.61 1.55 23.72
CA GLY A 3 3.80 1.02 24.37
C GLY A 3 5.10 1.32 23.59
N LEU A 4 6.25 0.96 24.15
CA LEU A 4 7.55 1.06 23.46
C LEU A 4 7.54 0.25 22.16
N TYR A 5 7.84 0.89 21.04
CA TYR A 5 8.03 0.24 19.75
C TYR A 5 9.45 -0.31 19.64
N PRO A 6 9.64 -1.60 19.29
CA PRO A 6 10.97 -2.21 19.27
C PRO A 6 11.95 -1.51 18.33
N ALA A 7 11.48 -0.94 17.21
CA ALA A 7 12.33 -0.24 16.24
C ALA A 7 13.04 1.02 16.80
N GLY A 8 12.63 1.50 17.98
CA GLY A 8 13.16 2.71 18.60
C GLY A 8 12.32 3.96 18.35
N PRO A 9 12.59 5.05 19.08
CA PRO A 9 11.77 6.27 19.05
C PRO A 9 11.82 7.02 17.72
N ASP A 10 12.89 6.86 16.94
CA ASP A 10 13.07 7.55 15.65
C ASP A 10 12.05 7.11 14.58
N TRP A 11 11.38 5.98 14.81
CA TRP A 11 10.43 5.36 13.87
C TRP A 11 8.98 5.44 14.33
N VAL A 12 8.69 6.33 15.28
CA VAL A 12 7.37 6.49 15.88
C VAL A 12 6.99 7.96 15.89
N GLN A 13 5.81 8.27 15.35
CA GLN A 13 5.26 9.61 15.41
C GLN A 13 3.82 9.57 15.92
N HIS A 14 3.54 10.36 16.94
CA HIS A 14 2.21 10.48 17.55
C HIS A 14 1.43 11.65 16.97
N PHE A 15 0.12 11.47 16.88
CA PHE A 15 -0.83 12.46 16.39
C PHE A 15 -2.10 12.42 17.25
N ASN A 16 -2.81 13.53 17.31
CA ASN A 16 -4.13 13.61 17.91
C ASN A 16 -5.14 14.08 16.87
N ALA A 17 -6.36 13.57 16.94
CA ALA A 17 -7.42 13.96 16.01
C ALA A 17 -8.79 13.93 16.69
N THR A 18 -9.70 14.78 16.23
CA THR A 18 -11.10 14.81 16.69
C THR A 18 -12.06 14.17 15.69
N CYS A 19 -11.57 13.78 14.52
CA CYS A 19 -12.36 13.05 13.52
C CYS A 19 -12.37 11.54 13.82
N ALA A 20 -13.40 10.83 13.34
CA ALA A 20 -13.53 9.41 13.61
C ALA A 20 -12.43 8.58 12.90
N ALA A 21 -11.99 7.48 13.51
CA ALA A 21 -10.90 6.67 12.98
C ALA A 21 -11.22 6.09 11.59
N ARG A 22 -12.50 5.79 11.33
CA ARG A 22 -12.98 5.32 10.02
C ARG A 22 -12.91 6.40 8.95
N ASP A 23 -13.16 7.66 9.30
CA ASP A 23 -13.08 8.77 8.35
C ASP A 23 -11.62 9.01 7.94
N ILE A 24 -10.70 9.00 8.92
CA ILE A 24 -9.25 9.06 8.66
C ILE A 24 -8.81 7.89 7.77
N GLN A 25 -9.23 6.67 8.09
CA GLN A 25 -8.94 5.49 7.27
C GLN A 25 -9.41 5.69 5.82
N GLN A 26 -10.64 6.14 5.61
CA GLN A 26 -11.18 6.38 4.27
C GLN A 26 -10.38 7.44 3.50
N LEU A 27 -10.00 8.54 4.15
CA LEU A 27 -9.18 9.59 3.56
C LEU A 27 -7.80 9.06 3.13
N LEU A 28 -7.13 8.31 4.00
CA LEU A 28 -5.82 7.73 3.72
C LEU A 28 -5.86 6.73 2.57
N VAL A 29 -6.88 5.87 2.54
CA VAL A 29 -7.05 4.88 1.48
C VAL A 29 -7.35 5.57 0.16
N LYS A 30 -8.29 6.54 0.16
CA LYS A 30 -8.75 7.21 -1.04
C LYS A 30 -7.68 8.11 -1.66
N TYR A 31 -6.87 8.79 -0.85
CA TYR A 31 -6.01 9.87 -1.34
C TYR A 31 -4.51 9.65 -1.17
N ALA A 32 -4.08 8.75 -0.28
CA ALA A 32 -2.65 8.53 0.00
C ALA A 32 -2.14 7.12 -0.32
N GLY A 33 -2.96 6.28 -0.98
CA GLY A 33 -2.56 4.94 -1.41
C GLY A 33 -2.30 3.98 -0.25
N PHE A 34 -2.98 4.19 0.88
CA PHE A 34 -3.00 3.22 1.97
C PHE A 34 -3.96 2.08 1.66
N THR A 35 -3.67 0.91 2.23
CA THR A 35 -4.63 -0.19 2.33
C THR A 35 -5.38 -0.08 3.64
N ALA A 36 -6.70 -0.33 3.63
CA ALA A 36 -7.52 -0.30 4.83
C ALA A 36 -7.08 -1.40 5.83
N GLY A 37 -6.80 -0.99 7.06
CA GLY A 37 -6.55 -1.89 8.18
C GLY A 37 -7.84 -2.52 8.73
N LEU A 38 -7.72 -3.72 9.29
CA LEU A 38 -8.82 -4.46 9.90
C LEU A 38 -8.98 -4.23 11.41
N PHE A 39 -8.41 -3.15 11.96
CA PHE A 39 -8.43 -2.84 13.39
C PHE A 39 -7.82 -3.97 14.26
N HIS A 40 -6.90 -4.75 13.70
CA HIS A 40 -6.15 -5.76 14.43
C HIS A 40 -4.99 -5.11 15.22
N GLN A 41 -4.51 -5.80 16.25
CA GLN A 41 -3.49 -5.28 17.17
C GLN A 41 -2.19 -6.09 17.06
N PRO A 42 -1.30 -5.80 16.09
CA PRO A 42 -0.13 -6.62 15.81
C PRO A 42 0.89 -6.62 16.95
N TYR A 43 0.88 -5.57 17.78
CA TYR A 43 1.75 -5.42 18.95
C TYR A 43 1.13 -5.95 20.25
N GLY A 44 -0.02 -6.63 20.14
CA GLY A 44 -0.76 -7.20 21.26
C GLY A 44 -1.82 -6.26 21.84
N PRO A 45 -2.60 -6.76 22.82
CA PRO A 45 -3.70 -6.02 23.43
C PRO A 45 -3.30 -4.64 23.91
N SER A 46 -4.18 -3.66 23.66
CA SER A 46 -4.04 -2.26 24.12
C SER A 46 -2.83 -1.51 23.56
N ARG A 47 -2.17 -2.02 22.51
CA ARG A 47 -1.04 -1.35 21.82
C ARG A 47 -1.43 -0.64 20.53
N GLY A 48 -2.72 -0.41 20.36
CA GLY A 48 -3.30 0.25 19.19
C GLY A 48 -3.77 -0.73 18.13
N ALA A 49 -4.86 -0.37 17.47
CA ALA A 49 -5.48 -1.09 16.38
C ALA A 49 -5.09 -0.46 15.04
N VAL A 50 -4.67 -1.27 14.07
CA VAL A 50 -4.25 -0.81 12.74
C VAL A 50 -5.44 -0.37 11.91
N ILE A 51 -5.46 0.90 11.53
CA ILE A 51 -6.50 1.49 10.68
C ILE A 51 -6.05 1.63 9.22
N ALA A 52 -4.74 1.72 8.96
CA ALA A 52 -4.24 1.85 7.59
C ALA A 52 -2.81 1.32 7.48
N ILE A 53 -2.44 0.78 6.32
CA ILE A 53 -1.10 0.22 6.06
C ILE A 53 -0.57 0.77 4.74
N ARG A 54 0.70 1.18 4.69
CA ARG A 54 1.37 1.59 3.46
C ARG A 54 2.88 1.30 3.53
N HIS A 55 3.37 0.53 2.56
CA HIS A 55 4.80 0.28 2.30
C HIS A 55 5.65 -0.08 3.54
N GLY A 56 5.15 -0.96 4.42
CA GLY A 56 5.88 -1.38 5.63
C GLY A 56 5.64 -0.51 6.86
N PHE A 57 4.69 0.43 6.79
CA PHE A 57 4.30 1.29 7.89
C PHE A 57 2.80 1.20 8.15
N VAL A 58 2.41 1.30 9.41
CA VAL A 58 1.04 1.22 9.88
C VAL A 58 0.64 2.53 10.55
N VAL A 59 -0.62 2.92 10.35
CA VAL A 59 -1.32 3.91 11.17
C VAL A 59 -2.17 3.14 12.16
N MET A 60 -2.02 3.43 13.44
CA MET A 60 -2.79 2.80 14.51
C MET A 60 -3.51 3.84 15.35
N VAL A 61 -4.65 3.45 15.90
CA VAL A 61 -5.43 4.22 16.88
C VAL A 61 -5.42 3.49 18.23
N HIS A 62 -5.27 4.21 19.34
CA HIS A 62 -5.27 3.58 20.66
C HIS A 62 -6.65 3.01 21.03
N GLU A 63 -7.69 3.82 20.83
CA GLU A 63 -9.10 3.50 21.08
C GLU A 63 -9.93 4.08 19.93
N ASP A 64 -10.73 3.26 19.26
CA ASP A 64 -11.43 3.63 18.02
C ASP A 64 -12.70 4.47 18.24
N ALA A 65 -13.27 4.40 19.45
CA ALA A 65 -14.51 5.10 19.84
C ALA A 65 -14.28 6.34 20.74
N ALA A 66 -13.03 6.78 20.91
CA ALA A 66 -12.73 7.95 21.73
C ALA A 66 -13.12 9.27 21.02
N ALA A 67 -13.51 10.28 21.81
CA ALA A 67 -13.83 11.62 21.29
C ALA A 67 -12.59 12.35 20.76
N GLU A 68 -11.44 12.09 21.39
CA GLU A 68 -10.11 12.51 20.91
C GLU A 68 -9.29 11.25 20.66
N LEU A 69 -8.91 11.04 19.42
CA LEU A 69 -8.13 9.88 19.01
C LEU A 69 -6.65 10.14 19.25
N GLU A 70 -6.00 9.24 19.99
CA GLU A 70 -4.55 9.09 19.95
C GLU A 70 -4.19 8.18 18.77
N LEU A 71 -3.41 8.72 17.83
CA LEU A 71 -2.96 8.03 16.63
C LEU A 71 -1.44 7.91 16.65
N VAL A 72 -0.92 6.90 15.95
CA VAL A 72 0.51 6.70 15.80
C VAL A 72 0.84 6.14 14.42
N VAL A 73 1.93 6.63 13.84
CA VAL A 73 2.58 6.01 12.68
C VAL A 73 3.80 5.25 13.20
N ALA A 74 3.89 3.98 12.84
CA ALA A 74 5.01 3.11 13.20
C ALA A 74 5.33 2.15 12.05
N PRO A 75 6.53 1.54 12.00
CA PRO A 75 6.78 0.41 11.13
C PRO A 75 5.81 -0.75 11.44
N ASP A 76 5.54 -1.62 10.47
CA ASP A 76 4.89 -2.90 10.72
C ASP A 76 5.86 -3.89 11.39
N VAL A 77 5.41 -5.13 11.65
CA VAL A 77 6.22 -6.12 12.36
C VAL A 77 7.49 -6.49 11.58
N GLU A 78 7.41 -6.62 10.25
CA GLU A 78 8.54 -7.01 9.42
C GLU A 78 9.59 -5.88 9.36
N MET A 79 9.15 -4.65 9.07
CA MET A 79 10.00 -3.47 9.06
C MET A 79 10.58 -3.19 10.46
N THR A 80 9.80 -3.42 11.52
CA THR A 80 10.27 -3.30 12.92
C THR A 80 11.45 -4.23 13.18
N ASN A 81 11.34 -5.49 12.77
CA ASN A 81 12.41 -6.47 12.96
C ASN A 81 13.69 -6.05 12.22
N LEU A 82 13.57 -5.59 10.98
CA LEU A 82 14.71 -5.13 10.18
C LEU A 82 15.39 -3.90 10.81
N LEU A 83 14.62 -2.88 11.17
CA LEU A 83 15.14 -1.64 11.78
C LEU A 83 15.76 -1.88 13.15
N TRP A 84 15.14 -2.76 13.96
CA TRP A 84 15.69 -3.17 15.25
C TRP A 84 17.00 -3.95 15.07
N SER A 85 17.04 -4.91 14.14
CA SER A 85 18.26 -5.68 13.86
C SER A 85 19.41 -4.78 13.44
N HIS A 86 19.15 -3.80 12.57
CA HIS A 86 20.17 -2.84 12.17
C HIS A 86 20.69 -2.03 13.38
N SER A 87 19.79 -1.45 14.16
CA SER A 87 20.13 -0.53 15.27
C SER A 87 20.83 -1.22 16.45
N ASN A 88 20.67 -2.54 16.59
CA ASN A 88 21.25 -3.33 17.69
C ASN A 88 22.44 -4.19 17.25
N GLY A 89 22.99 -3.97 16.05
CA GLY A 89 24.17 -4.70 15.57
C GLY A 89 23.90 -6.13 15.09
N TYR A 90 22.63 -6.49 14.88
CA TYR A 90 22.20 -7.78 14.32
C TYR A 90 21.96 -7.74 12.81
N ALA A 91 22.42 -6.68 12.13
CA ALA A 91 22.31 -6.54 10.67
C ALA A 91 22.90 -7.75 9.91
N SER A 92 23.95 -8.38 10.47
CA SER A 92 24.61 -9.55 9.88
C SER A 92 23.80 -10.85 9.95
N GLN A 93 22.68 -10.88 10.69
CA GLN A 93 21.77 -12.04 10.70
C GLN A 93 20.94 -12.14 9.41
N TRP A 94 20.85 -11.06 8.65
CA TRP A 94 20.10 -11.00 7.40
C TRP A 94 21.07 -11.12 6.24
N SER A 95 20.88 -12.14 5.41
CA SER A 95 21.61 -12.25 4.16
C SER A 95 21.16 -11.17 3.17
N PRO A 96 22.02 -10.75 2.22
CA PRO A 96 21.62 -9.83 1.15
C PRO A 96 20.42 -10.33 0.34
N ARG A 97 20.28 -11.67 0.20
CA ARG A 97 19.15 -12.28 -0.50
C ARG A 97 17.84 -12.10 0.26
N GLU A 98 17.83 -12.30 1.58
CA GLU A 98 16.66 -12.08 2.41
C GLU A 98 16.26 -10.60 2.41
N LEU A 99 17.24 -9.70 2.56
CA LEU A 99 17.00 -8.26 2.51
C LEU A 99 16.32 -7.86 1.19
N LYS A 100 16.84 -8.36 0.06
CA LYS A 100 16.27 -8.10 -1.26
C LYS A 100 14.88 -8.72 -1.42
N ALA A 101 14.66 -9.92 -0.92
CA ALA A 101 13.36 -10.58 -1.02
C ALA A 101 12.26 -9.84 -0.25
N LEU A 102 12.57 -9.34 0.95
CA LEU A 102 11.61 -8.64 1.81
C LEU A 102 11.37 -7.19 1.37
N THR A 103 12.43 -6.50 0.94
CA THR A 103 12.40 -5.03 0.81
C THR A 103 12.68 -4.51 -0.60
N ALA A 104 13.07 -5.39 -1.52
CA ALA A 104 13.62 -5.05 -2.83
C ALA A 104 14.90 -4.17 -2.79
N CYS A 105 15.52 -3.99 -1.62
CA CYS A 105 16.76 -3.23 -1.46
C CYS A 105 17.98 -4.15 -1.54
N ASP A 106 19.04 -3.69 -2.19
CA ASP A 106 20.30 -4.45 -2.32
C ASP A 106 21.27 -4.20 -1.15
N SER A 107 20.95 -3.26 -0.26
CA SER A 107 21.79 -2.91 0.90
C SER A 107 20.99 -2.30 2.05
N TRP A 108 21.56 -2.36 3.26
CA TRP A 108 21.01 -1.69 4.45
C TRP A 108 20.87 -0.18 4.27
N ASP A 109 21.85 0.48 3.65
CA ASP A 109 21.79 1.92 3.38
C ASP A 109 20.61 2.30 2.48
N GLN A 110 20.34 1.51 1.45
CA GLN A 110 19.17 1.71 0.59
C GLN A 110 17.88 1.50 1.38
N LEU A 111 17.80 0.43 2.17
CA LEU A 111 16.64 0.15 3.02
C LEU A 111 16.36 1.31 3.97
N LEU A 112 17.35 1.80 4.71
CA LEU A 112 17.18 2.88 5.68
C LEU A 112 16.72 4.18 5.03
N LYS A 113 17.30 4.53 3.87
CA LYS A 113 16.87 5.71 3.09
C LYS A 113 15.43 5.57 2.60
N LEU A 114 15.07 4.40 2.10
CA LEU A 114 13.73 4.11 1.60
C LEU A 114 12.70 4.11 2.73
N ALA A 115 13.01 3.44 3.84
CA ALA A 115 12.20 3.41 5.05
C ALA A 115 11.97 4.81 5.61
N GLY A 116 13.02 5.63 5.75
CA GLY A 116 12.89 7.01 6.23
C GLY A 116 12.07 7.90 5.29
N THR A 117 12.11 7.64 3.98
CA THR A 117 11.26 8.34 3.01
C THR A 117 9.79 7.92 3.14
N ARG A 118 9.53 6.62 3.26
CA ARG A 118 8.19 6.06 3.42
C ARG A 118 7.55 6.45 4.74
N PHE A 119 8.31 6.43 5.83
CA PHE A 119 7.88 6.87 7.15
C PHE A 119 7.41 8.32 7.13
N ARG A 120 8.26 9.23 6.65
CA ARG A 120 7.90 10.66 6.53
C ARG A 120 6.68 10.87 5.64
N ALA A 121 6.60 10.15 4.52
CA ALA A 121 5.43 10.23 3.63
C ALA A 121 4.14 9.74 4.30
N ALA A 122 4.21 8.70 5.15
CA ALA A 122 3.06 8.24 5.92
C ALA A 122 2.64 9.26 6.99
N CYS A 123 3.60 9.84 7.71
CA CYS A 123 3.35 10.91 8.68
C CYS A 123 2.67 12.12 8.04
N THR A 124 3.23 12.64 6.93
CA THR A 124 2.64 13.77 6.20
C THR A 124 1.25 13.47 5.65
N ALA A 125 1.00 12.24 5.19
CA ALA A 125 -0.32 11.84 4.71
C ALA A 125 -1.35 11.83 5.86
N LEU A 126 -0.97 11.30 7.03
CA LEU A 126 -1.83 11.29 8.20
C LEU A 126 -2.11 12.71 8.71
N GLU A 127 -1.09 13.54 8.83
CA GLU A 127 -1.22 14.95 9.21
C GLU A 127 -2.22 15.68 8.30
N ARG A 128 -2.08 15.53 6.98
CA ARG A 128 -3.02 16.12 6.01
C ARG A 128 -4.42 15.55 6.10
N ALA A 129 -4.56 14.27 6.43
CA ALA A 129 -5.88 13.64 6.62
C ALA A 129 -6.57 14.19 7.88
N ILE A 130 -5.82 14.41 8.95
CA ILE A 130 -6.31 15.02 10.19
C ILE A 130 -6.72 16.49 9.94
N ASP A 131 -5.89 17.24 9.23
CA ASP A 131 -6.14 18.65 8.89
C ASP A 131 -7.23 18.84 7.81
N GLY A 132 -7.70 17.76 7.18
CA GLY A 132 -8.65 17.81 6.08
C GLY A 132 -8.10 18.41 4.79
N THR A 133 -6.77 18.50 4.66
CA THR A 133 -6.06 19.07 3.49
C THR A 133 -5.52 18.01 2.54
N ILE A 134 -5.78 16.73 2.82
CA ILE A 134 -5.34 15.63 1.98
C ILE A 134 -6.00 15.71 0.60
N VAL A 135 -5.16 15.69 -0.43
CA VAL A 135 -5.57 15.73 -1.84
C VAL A 135 -5.20 14.40 -2.51
N PRO A 136 -5.93 13.98 -3.55
CA PRO A 136 -5.57 12.80 -4.32
C PRO A 136 -4.12 12.87 -4.78
N ALA A 137 -3.37 11.78 -4.58
CA ALA A 137 -2.13 11.60 -5.31
C ALA A 137 -2.45 11.65 -6.82
N PRO A 138 -1.63 12.34 -7.64
CA PRO A 138 -1.81 12.31 -9.09
C PRO A 138 -1.79 10.85 -9.54
N GLU A 139 -2.85 10.42 -10.21
CA GLU A 139 -2.90 9.07 -10.76
C GLU A 139 -1.71 8.89 -11.71
N PRO A 140 -0.92 7.81 -11.58
CA PRO A 140 0.08 7.51 -12.60
C PRO A 140 -0.69 7.32 -13.91
N ALA A 141 -0.37 8.15 -14.91
CA ALA A 141 -0.99 8.06 -16.23
C ALA A 141 -0.88 6.60 -16.70
N ASP A 142 -2.02 5.98 -16.99
CA ASP A 142 -2.07 4.59 -17.42
C ASP A 142 -1.25 4.45 -18.72
N PRO A 143 -0.13 3.69 -18.72
CA PRO A 143 0.69 3.53 -19.91
C PRO A 143 -0.09 2.85 -21.05
N VAL A 144 -1.18 2.15 -20.74
CA VAL A 144 -2.06 1.51 -21.76
C VAL A 144 -2.91 2.56 -22.49
N ILE A 145 -3.32 3.64 -21.82
CA ILE A 145 -4.10 4.73 -22.46
C ILE A 145 -3.18 5.64 -23.29
N ALA A 146 -1.89 5.73 -22.93
CA ALA A 146 -0.88 6.49 -23.68
C ALA A 146 -0.36 5.76 -24.93
N ALA A 147 -0.56 4.45 -25.02
CA ALA A 147 -0.37 3.71 -26.26
C ALA A 147 -1.62 3.88 -27.11
N SER A 148 -1.54 4.69 -28.17
CA SER A 148 -2.52 4.60 -29.26
C SER A 148 -2.60 3.12 -29.66
N PHE A 149 -3.78 2.51 -29.49
CA PHE A 149 -4.01 1.17 -30.01
C PHE A 149 -3.66 1.19 -31.51
N PRO A 150 -2.88 0.22 -32.00
CA PRO A 150 -2.67 0.10 -33.44
C PRO A 150 -4.04 0.00 -34.11
N ASP A 151 -4.20 0.73 -35.21
CA ASP A 151 -5.42 0.76 -36.00
C ASP A 151 -5.79 -0.67 -36.42
N ASP A 152 -7.00 -1.13 -36.10
CA ASP A 152 -7.48 -2.49 -36.43
C ASP A 152 -7.67 -2.66 -37.96
N ASP A 153 -7.62 -1.56 -38.70
CA ASP A 153 -7.63 -1.52 -40.17
C ASP A 153 -6.29 -1.91 -40.83
N ASP A 154 -5.19 -1.98 -40.06
CA ASP A 154 -3.87 -2.42 -40.54
C ASP A 154 -3.55 -3.88 -40.18
N VAL A 155 -4.56 -4.66 -39.81
CA VAL A 155 -4.42 -6.12 -39.70
C VAL A 155 -4.37 -6.68 -41.12
N PRO A 156 -3.30 -7.41 -41.52
CA PRO A 156 -3.32 -8.24 -42.71
C PRO A 156 -4.24 -9.42 -42.42
N TRP A 157 -5.54 -9.13 -42.43
CA TRP A 157 -6.61 -10.11 -42.31
C TRP A 157 -6.31 -11.20 -43.34
N LEU A 158 -6.52 -12.44 -42.91
CA LEU A 158 -6.02 -13.66 -43.49
C LEU A 158 -5.94 -13.65 -45.03
N PRO A 159 -4.95 -14.35 -45.63
CA PRO A 159 -4.94 -14.60 -47.07
C PRO A 159 -6.34 -14.98 -47.54
N SER A 160 -6.78 -14.39 -48.65
CA SER A 160 -8.09 -14.62 -49.29
C SER A 160 -8.46 -16.10 -49.45
N ASP A 161 -7.45 -16.95 -49.41
CA ASP A 161 -7.46 -18.40 -49.58
C ASP A 161 -7.99 -19.14 -48.34
N TYR A 162 -8.20 -18.44 -47.21
CA TYR A 162 -8.82 -18.97 -45.99
C TYR A 162 -10.34 -18.73 -45.90
N LEU A 163 -10.92 -17.97 -46.83
CA LEU A 163 -12.37 -17.88 -47.02
C LEU A 163 -12.82 -19.05 -47.89
N ASP A 164 -12.84 -20.24 -47.31
CA ASP A 164 -13.47 -21.40 -47.95
C ASP A 164 -15.00 -21.19 -47.87
N ASP A 165 -15.63 -20.87 -49.00
CA ASP A 165 -17.09 -20.81 -49.17
C ASP A 165 -17.66 -22.23 -48.99
N SER A 166 -17.83 -22.65 -47.74
CA SER A 166 -18.52 -23.90 -47.44
C SER A 166 -20.00 -23.74 -47.83
N PRO A 167 -20.55 -24.57 -48.72
CA PRO A 167 -21.96 -24.49 -49.09
C PRO A 167 -22.79 -25.14 -47.98
N VAL A 168 -22.94 -24.46 -46.85
CA VAL A 168 -23.86 -24.86 -45.79
C VAL A 168 -25.14 -24.06 -45.99
N GLY A 169 -26.14 -24.72 -46.57
CA GLY A 169 -27.47 -24.16 -46.72
C GLY A 169 -28.02 -23.72 -45.36
N GLU A 170 -28.35 -22.43 -45.26
CA GLU A 170 -29.14 -21.89 -44.16
C GLU A 170 -30.49 -22.61 -44.11
N GLY A 171 -30.83 -23.15 -42.94
CA GLY A 171 -32.20 -23.49 -42.60
C GLY A 171 -32.39 -24.88 -42.00
N MET A 172 -32.27 -24.98 -40.67
CA MET A 172 -33.25 -25.76 -39.93
C MET A 172 -33.67 -24.99 -38.67
N PRO A 173 -34.96 -24.64 -38.52
CA PRO A 173 -35.47 -24.06 -37.29
C PRO A 173 -35.51 -25.12 -36.19
N CYS A 174 -35.05 -24.76 -35.00
CA CYS A 174 -35.16 -25.60 -33.82
C CYS A 174 -36.62 -25.68 -33.38
N ASP A 175 -37.33 -26.73 -33.80
CA ASP A 175 -38.57 -27.14 -33.15
C ASP A 175 -38.39 -28.48 -32.42
N ARG A 176 -38.57 -28.34 -31.10
CA ARG A 176 -39.05 -29.30 -30.08
C ARG A 176 -38.06 -30.05 -29.20
#